data_AF-A0A401RDI3-F1
#
_entry.id   AF-A0A401RDI3-F1
#
_cell.length_a   1.000
_cell.length_b   1.000
_cell.length_c   1.000
_cell.angle_alpha   90.00
_cell.angle_beta   90.00
_cell.angle_gamma   90.00
#
_symmetry.space_group_name_H-M   'P 1'
#
loop_
_entity.id
_entity.type
_entity.pdbx_description
1 polymer ?
#
loop_
_entity_poly.entity_id
_entity_poly.type
_entity_poly.pdbx_seq_one_letter_code
_entity_poly.pdbx_strand_id
1 'polypeptide(L)'
;MRVEGGSGSLIADVATKDRESGEVSTYRQLTVATLALRSGVPSAQRDVVALDRVPATLTEGGAKAFGGSYRAGDALDPVSVAVALTDDARLPSSGASSDGASTAPGATGPAGSTGPSGSTGTLAATGSDVPAGPLATAAALTVAAGASAVAATRRSRRRPANRAS
;
A
#
# COMPACT_ATOMS: atom_id res chain seq x y z
N MET A 1 -1.48 13.43 -6.33
CA MET A 1 -0.66 14.26 -7.25
C MET A 1 -1.27 15.65 -7.32
N ARG A 2 -0.44 16.67 -7.49
CA ARG A 2 -0.85 18.06 -7.72
C ARG A 2 -0.13 18.61 -8.94
N VAL A 3 -0.79 19.45 -9.72
CA VAL A 3 -0.22 20.13 -10.88
C VAL A 3 -0.56 21.60 -10.83
N GLU A 4 0.46 22.46 -10.89
CA GLU A 4 0.33 23.92 -10.83
C GLU A 4 1.34 24.55 -11.79
N GLY A 5 0.87 25.44 -12.66
CA GLY A 5 1.75 26.31 -13.46
C GLY A 5 2.82 25.59 -14.30
N GLY A 6 2.53 24.39 -14.82
CA GLY A 6 3.52 23.61 -15.59
C GLY A 6 4.51 22.80 -14.75
N SER A 7 4.28 22.68 -13.44
CA SER A 7 5.04 21.80 -12.54
C SER A 7 4.11 20.80 -11.86
N GLY A 8 4.59 19.58 -11.61
CA GLY A 8 3.84 18.55 -10.90
C GLY A 8 4.51 18.16 -9.59
N SER A 9 3.72 17.67 -8.64
CA SER A 9 4.20 17.17 -7.35
C SER A 9 3.51 15.85 -7.00
N LEU A 10 4.30 14.85 -6.62
CA LEU A 10 3.81 13.60 -6.04
C LEU A 10 3.71 13.79 -4.53
N ILE A 11 2.48 13.68 -4.02
CA ILE A 11 2.18 13.84 -2.60
C ILE A 11 1.64 12.52 -2.08
N ALA A 12 2.18 12.05 -0.96
CA ALA A 12 1.78 10.79 -0.34
C ALA A 12 1.84 10.87 1.19
N ASP A 13 1.11 9.97 1.84
CA ASP A 13 1.33 9.65 3.23
C ASP A 13 2.37 8.52 3.31
N VAL A 14 3.42 8.72 4.10
CA VAL A 14 4.57 7.81 4.16
C VAL A 14 4.80 7.39 5.61
N ALA A 15 4.77 6.09 5.86
CA ALA A 15 5.26 5.52 7.11
C ALA A 15 6.60 4.83 6.85
N THR A 16 7.62 5.19 7.62
CA THR A 16 8.97 4.64 7.50
C THR A 16 9.38 4.05 8.84
N LYS A 17 10.12 2.94 8.79
CA LYS A 17 10.66 2.29 9.97
C LYS A 17 12.16 2.47 9.96
N ASP A 18 12.69 3.06 11.03
CA ASP A 18 14.12 3.16 11.20
C ASP A 18 14.75 1.77 11.35
N ARG A 19 15.86 1.52 10.65
CA ARG A 19 16.49 0.19 10.61
C ARG A 19 17.23 -0.12 11.91
N GLU A 20 17.76 0.89 12.60
CA GLU A 20 18.58 0.72 13.80
C GLU A 20 17.70 0.68 15.05
N SER A 21 16.82 1.67 15.22
CA SER A 21 15.94 1.80 16.38
C SER A 21 14.64 1.00 16.27
N GLY A 22 14.20 0.69 15.05
CA GLY A 22 12.91 0.03 14.80
C GLY A 22 11.70 0.95 14.98
N GLU A 23 11.89 2.23 15.25
CA GLU A 23 10.83 3.21 15.42
C GLU A 23 10.11 3.51 14.10
N VAL A 24 8.79 3.66 14.14
CA VAL A 24 7.99 4.04 12.96
C VAL A 24 7.69 5.53 13.00
N SER A 25 8.15 6.25 11.98
CA SER A 25 7.82 7.65 11.74
C SER A 25 6.79 7.78 10.63
N THR A 26 5.84 8.71 10.78
CA THR A 26 4.81 8.97 9.76
C THR A 26 4.88 10.41 9.26
N TYR A 27 4.84 10.57 7.95
CA TYR A 27 4.76 11.84 7.24
C TYR A 27 3.42 11.91 6.52
N ARG A 28 2.66 12.97 6.77
CA ARG A 28 1.37 13.20 6.11
C ARG A 28 1.51 14.23 5.02
N GLN A 29 0.86 13.99 3.89
CA GLN A 29 0.86 14.87 2.71
C GLN A 29 2.29 15.31 2.33
N LEU A 30 3.24 14.39 2.41
CA LEU A 30 4.63 14.64 2.07
C LEU A 30 4.75 14.76 0.55
N THR A 31 5.31 15.87 0.07
CA THR A 31 5.76 15.96 -1.32
C THR A 31 7.00 15.08 -1.48
N VAL A 32 6.82 13.88 -1.99
CA VAL A 32 7.88 12.89 -2.18
C VAL A 32 8.76 13.25 -3.36
N ALA A 33 8.15 13.71 -4.46
CA ALA A 33 8.86 14.00 -5.69
C ALA A 33 8.29 15.22 -6.42
N THR A 34 9.14 15.94 -7.14
CA THR A 34 8.74 16.93 -8.15
C THR A 34 8.73 16.28 -9.52
N LEU A 35 7.76 16.66 -10.36
CA LEU A 35 7.57 16.14 -11.71
C LEU A 35 7.84 17.25 -12.72
N ALA A 36 8.73 16.97 -13.67
CA ALA A 36 9.10 17.90 -14.73
C ALA A 36 8.13 17.79 -15.92
N LEU A 37 7.08 18.61 -15.91
CA LEU A 37 6.10 18.69 -17.00
C LEU A 37 6.63 19.64 -18.09
N ARG A 38 7.64 19.20 -18.85
CA ARG A 38 8.40 20.06 -19.81
C ARG A 38 7.51 20.84 -20.79
N SER A 39 6.37 20.28 -21.16
CA SER A 39 5.39 20.88 -22.08
C SER A 39 4.07 21.28 -21.40
N GLY A 40 4.05 21.34 -20.06
CA GLY A 40 2.83 21.50 -19.28
C GLY A 40 1.94 20.26 -19.32
N VAL A 41 0.68 20.46 -18.95
CA VAL A 41 -0.36 19.41 -19.01
C VAL A 41 -0.88 19.33 -20.45
N PRO A 42 -0.86 18.15 -21.08
CA PRO A 42 -1.40 18.00 -22.43
C PRO A 42 -2.92 18.23 -22.44
N SER A 43 -3.44 18.64 -23.59
CA SER A 43 -4.88 18.73 -23.80
C SER A 43 -5.54 17.36 -23.70
N ALA A 44 -6.79 17.35 -23.24
CA ALA A 44 -7.56 16.13 -23.17
C ALA A 44 -7.82 15.57 -24.57
N GLN A 45 -7.63 14.27 -24.73
CA GLN A 45 -7.98 13.52 -25.93
C GLN A 45 -8.99 12.45 -25.55
N ARG A 46 -10.17 12.45 -26.19
CA ARG A 46 -11.28 11.54 -25.85
C ARG A 46 -11.60 11.56 -24.36
N ASP A 47 -11.70 12.76 -23.80
CA ASP A 47 -11.94 13.01 -22.38
C ASP A 47 -10.88 12.43 -21.43
N VAL A 48 -9.68 12.13 -21.92
CA VAL A 48 -8.55 11.67 -21.10
C VAL A 48 -7.38 12.63 -21.19
N VAL A 49 -6.86 13.05 -20.03
CA VAL A 49 -5.57 13.73 -19.92
C VAL A 49 -4.53 12.70 -19.52
N ALA A 50 -3.56 12.44 -20.42
CA ALA A 50 -2.52 11.46 -20.21
C ALA A 50 -1.14 12.11 -20.15
N LEU A 51 -0.43 11.87 -19.06
CA LEU A 51 0.97 12.18 -18.86
C LEU A 51 1.76 10.89 -19.02
N ASP A 52 2.75 10.87 -19.90
CA ASP A 52 3.56 9.69 -20.14
C ASP A 52 5.02 9.90 -19.70
N ARG A 53 5.54 8.94 -18.92
CA ARG A 53 6.93 8.86 -18.47
C ARG A 53 7.50 10.20 -18.02
N VAL A 54 6.75 10.91 -17.18
CA VAL A 54 7.16 12.21 -16.67
C VAL A 54 8.34 12.00 -15.71
N PRO A 55 9.49 12.64 -15.96
CA PRO A 55 10.64 12.54 -15.07
C PRO A 55 10.26 13.04 -13.67
N ALA A 56 10.57 12.22 -12.67
CA ALA A 56 10.36 12.54 -11.27
C ALA A 56 11.70 12.71 -10.56
N THR A 57 11.78 13.69 -9.66
CA THR A 57 12.99 14.00 -8.88
C THR A 57 12.64 13.95 -7.41
N LEU A 58 13.43 13.22 -6.63
CA LEU A 58 13.20 13.08 -5.20
C LEU A 58 13.41 14.41 -4.47
N THR A 59 12.47 14.77 -3.59
CA THR A 59 12.62 15.95 -2.74
C THR A 59 13.49 15.68 -1.52
N GLU A 60 13.92 16.73 -0.82
CA GLU A 60 14.57 16.60 0.48
C GLU A 60 13.68 15.88 1.51
N GLY A 61 12.38 16.19 1.53
CA GLY A 61 11.42 15.53 2.38
C GLY A 61 11.28 14.04 2.07
N GLY A 62 11.22 13.68 0.78
CA GLY A 62 11.22 12.29 0.32
C GLY A 62 12.49 11.55 0.76
N ALA A 63 13.66 12.13 0.51
CA ALA A 63 14.95 11.57 0.92
C ALA A 63 15.02 11.27 2.42
N LYS A 64 14.53 12.19 3.26
CA LYS A 64 14.45 11.99 4.71
C LYS A 64 13.50 10.83 5.08
N ALA A 65 12.34 10.75 4.43
CA ALA A 65 11.38 9.68 4.68
C ALA A 65 11.92 8.29 4.30
N PHE A 66 12.81 8.20 3.32
CA PHE A 66 13.53 6.97 2.95
C PHE A 66 14.79 6.70 3.80
N GLY A 67 14.91 7.33 4.97
CA GLY A 67 16.02 7.10 5.91
C GLY A 67 17.37 7.59 5.38
N GLY A 68 17.38 8.53 4.43
CA GLY A 68 18.62 9.07 3.85
C GLY A 68 19.34 8.12 2.88
N SER A 69 18.71 7.00 2.50
CA SER A 69 19.26 6.05 1.51
C SER A 69 19.42 6.67 0.11
N TYR A 70 18.61 7.69 -0.17
CA TYR A 70 18.61 8.46 -1.41
C TYR A 70 18.90 9.92 -1.09
N ARG A 71 19.50 10.64 -2.04
CA ARG A 71 19.79 12.06 -1.93
C ARG A 71 18.66 12.88 -2.55
N ALA A 72 18.43 14.06 -1.99
CA ALA A 72 17.56 15.04 -2.63
C ALA A 72 18.11 15.36 -4.03
N GLY A 73 17.23 15.40 -5.03
CA GLY A 73 17.63 15.58 -6.43
C GLY A 73 17.87 14.27 -7.18
N ASP A 74 17.87 13.11 -6.50
CA ASP A 74 18.00 11.83 -7.20
C ASP A 74 16.83 11.64 -8.17
N ALA A 75 17.17 11.16 -9.37
CA ALA A 75 16.18 10.82 -10.38
C ALA A 75 15.42 9.57 -9.92
N LEU A 76 14.09 9.65 -9.94
CA LEU A 76 13.20 8.53 -9.69
C LEU A 76 12.71 7.96 -11.01
N ASP A 77 12.07 6.80 -10.93
CA ASP A 77 11.40 6.21 -12.07
C ASP A 77 10.36 7.19 -12.65
N PRO A 78 10.35 7.37 -13.97
CA PRO A 78 9.37 8.23 -14.62
C PRO A 78 7.94 7.73 -14.36
N VAL A 79 7.03 8.67 -14.11
CA VAL A 79 5.64 8.36 -13.75
C VAL A 79 4.73 8.62 -14.95
N SER A 80 3.87 7.65 -15.28
CA SER A 80 2.75 7.84 -16.22
C SER A 80 1.44 7.92 -15.45
N VAL A 81 0.58 8.87 -15.82
CA VAL A 81 -0.73 9.12 -15.19
C VAL A 81 -1.75 9.37 -16.28
N ALA A 82 -2.91 8.72 -16.22
CA ALA A 82 -4.04 9.02 -17.08
C ALA A 82 -5.26 9.34 -16.22
N VAL A 83 -5.91 10.46 -16.52
CA VAL A 83 -7.10 10.94 -15.79
C VAL A 83 -8.25 11.07 -16.77
N ALA A 84 -9.35 10.37 -16.47
CA ALA A 84 -10.61 10.50 -17.17
C ALA A 84 -11.35 11.75 -16.66
N LEU A 85 -11.86 12.56 -17.59
CA LEU A 85 -12.66 13.75 -17.29
C LEU A 85 -14.16 13.44 -17.25
N THR A 86 -14.55 12.29 -17.78
CA THR A 86 -15.92 11.78 -17.81
C THR A 86 -15.92 10.28 -17.43
N ASP A 87 -17.03 9.78 -16.91
CA ASP A 87 -17.15 8.38 -16.48
C ASP A 87 -17.06 7.37 -17.65
N ASP A 88 -17.41 7.80 -18.86
CA ASP A 88 -17.38 6.96 -20.07
C ASP A 88 -16.00 6.90 -20.73
N ALA A 89 -15.08 7.80 -20.35
CA ALA A 89 -13.76 7.89 -20.95
C ALA A 89 -12.95 6.60 -20.73
N ARG A 90 -12.32 6.10 -21.80
CA ARG A 90 -11.49 4.88 -21.74
C ARG A 90 -10.04 5.25 -21.45
N LEU A 91 -9.57 4.91 -20.25
CA LEU A 91 -8.16 5.05 -19.88
C LEU A 91 -7.29 4.08 -20.68
N PRO A 92 -6.04 4.48 -21.02
CA PRO A 92 -5.07 3.57 -21.61
C PRO A 92 -4.81 2.40 -20.66
N SER A 93 -4.75 1.18 -21.19
CA SER A 93 -4.32 0.03 -20.40
C SER A 93 -2.87 0.25 -19.97
N SER A 94 -2.64 0.43 -18.66
CA SER A 94 -1.29 0.32 -18.12
C SER A 94 -0.82 -1.10 -18.43
N GLY A 95 0.36 -1.26 -19.03
CA GLY A 95 0.91 -2.57 -19.42
C GLY A 95 1.23 -3.51 -18.25
N ALA A 96 0.59 -3.35 -17.09
CA ALA A 96 0.50 -4.39 -16.09
C ALA A 96 -0.36 -5.51 -16.69
N SER A 97 0.29 -6.52 -17.28
CA SER A 97 -0.36 -7.75 -17.74
C SER A 97 -1.16 -8.32 -16.57
N SER A 98 -2.46 -8.04 -16.56
CA SER A 98 -3.44 -8.81 -15.81
C SER A 98 -3.90 -9.90 -16.76
N ASP A 99 -3.03 -10.89 -17.00
CA ASP A 99 -3.46 -12.13 -17.61
C ASP A 99 -4.41 -12.81 -16.63
N GLY A 100 -5.69 -12.85 -16.98
CA GLY A 100 -6.67 -13.73 -16.34
C GLY A 100 -7.90 -13.02 -15.79
N ALA A 101 -8.88 -12.77 -16.67
CA ALA A 101 -10.29 -13.04 -16.40
C ALA A 101 -11.13 -12.65 -17.63
N SER A 102 -11.02 -13.41 -18.72
CA SER A 102 -12.09 -13.48 -19.72
C SER A 102 -12.91 -14.74 -19.42
N THR A 103 -13.93 -14.60 -18.56
CA THR A 103 -14.96 -15.63 -18.41
C THR A 103 -15.90 -15.54 -19.61
N ALA A 104 -15.62 -16.33 -20.65
CA ALA A 104 -16.59 -16.64 -21.69
C ALA A 104 -17.48 -17.80 -21.20
N PRO A 105 -18.83 -17.71 -21.30
CA PRO A 105 -19.70 -18.78 -20.85
C PRO A 105 -19.91 -19.82 -21.95
N GLY A 106 -19.72 -21.10 -21.59
CA GLY A 106 -20.43 -22.24 -22.17
C GLY A 106 -19.84 -22.90 -23.42
N ALA A 107 -19.32 -24.12 -23.26
CA ALA A 107 -19.62 -25.26 -24.12
C ALA A 107 -19.12 -26.57 -23.47
N THR A 108 -20.06 -27.46 -23.21
CA THR A 108 -19.89 -28.85 -22.75
C THR A 108 -19.23 -29.74 -23.81
N GLY A 109 -18.29 -30.58 -23.40
CA GLY A 109 -17.79 -31.74 -24.17
C GLY A 109 -16.54 -32.38 -23.53
N PRO A 110 -16.53 -33.70 -23.25
CA PRO A 110 -15.49 -34.33 -22.42
C PRO A 110 -14.32 -34.96 -23.21
N ALA A 111 -13.27 -35.25 -22.44
CA ALA A 111 -12.18 -36.21 -22.68
C ALA A 111 -11.00 -35.76 -23.57
N GLY A 112 -9.79 -35.83 -22.99
CA GLY A 112 -8.55 -35.86 -23.76
C GLY A 112 -7.24 -35.47 -23.06
N SER A 113 -6.88 -36.16 -21.97
CA SER A 113 -5.50 -36.52 -21.54
C SER A 113 -4.34 -35.52 -21.71
N THR A 114 -3.72 -35.11 -20.59
CA THR A 114 -2.33 -35.50 -20.22
C THR A 114 -1.99 -35.07 -18.78
N GLY A 115 -1.76 -36.05 -17.90
CA GLY A 115 -0.73 -36.08 -16.84
C GLY A 115 -0.81 -35.11 -15.64
N PRO A 116 -0.58 -35.58 -14.40
CA PRO A 116 -0.57 -34.73 -13.21
C PRO A 116 0.78 -34.01 -13.11
N SER A 117 0.83 -32.75 -13.52
CA SER A 117 1.97 -31.90 -13.19
C SER A 117 1.80 -31.41 -11.75
N GLY A 118 2.41 -32.13 -10.83
CA GLY A 118 2.66 -31.66 -9.48
C GLY A 118 3.48 -30.37 -9.54
N SER A 119 2.83 -29.26 -9.25
CA SER A 119 3.50 -28.10 -8.68
C SER A 119 2.85 -27.84 -7.33
N THR A 120 3.39 -28.52 -6.31
CA THR A 120 3.34 -28.07 -4.93
C THR A 120 4.19 -26.80 -4.83
N GLY A 121 3.69 -25.71 -5.39
CA GLY A 121 4.20 -24.37 -5.18
C GLY A 121 3.71 -23.88 -3.83
N THR A 122 4.57 -24.03 -2.83
CA THR A 122 4.41 -23.49 -1.49
C THR A 122 4.01 -22.01 -1.56
N LEU A 123 2.78 -21.70 -1.11
CA LEU A 123 2.37 -20.32 -0.86
C LEU A 123 3.31 -19.71 0.17
N ALA A 124 3.78 -18.48 -0.08
CA ALA A 124 4.55 -17.72 0.90
C ALA A 124 3.69 -17.57 2.16
N ALA A 125 4.12 -18.19 3.26
CA ALA A 125 3.46 -18.16 4.56
C ALA A 125 3.55 -16.77 5.18
N THR A 126 2.68 -15.86 4.77
CA THR A 126 2.48 -14.58 5.45
C THR A 126 1.40 -14.74 6.51
N GLY A 127 1.79 -15.26 7.68
CA GLY A 127 1.03 -15.10 8.91
C GLY A 127 -0.05 -16.15 9.18
N SER A 128 0.27 -17.08 10.07
CA SER A 128 -0.68 -17.82 10.93
C SER A 128 -1.84 -18.55 10.22
N ASP A 129 -1.52 -19.52 9.37
CA ASP A 129 -2.47 -20.56 8.97
C ASP A 129 -2.14 -21.86 9.71
N VAL A 130 -2.97 -22.19 10.70
CA VAL A 130 -3.08 -23.57 11.20
C VAL A 130 -3.56 -24.40 10.01
N PRO A 131 -2.87 -25.48 9.60
CA PRO A 131 -3.29 -26.23 8.43
C PRO A 131 -4.72 -26.75 8.64
N ALA A 132 -5.64 -26.24 7.82
CA ALA A 132 -7.02 -26.70 7.71
C ALA A 132 -7.03 -28.09 7.04
N GLY A 133 -6.50 -29.09 7.75
CA GLY A 133 -6.85 -30.48 7.51
C GLY A 133 -8.27 -30.75 8.02
N PRO A 134 -8.99 -31.74 7.46
CA PRO A 134 -10.34 -32.08 7.91
C PRO A 134 -10.26 -32.81 9.26
N LEU A 135 -10.10 -32.06 10.35
CA LEU A 135 -10.33 -32.55 11.71
C LEU A 135 -11.75 -32.19 12.12
N ALA A 136 -12.71 -32.85 11.48
CA ALA A 136 -14.02 -33.02 12.06
C ALA A 136 -13.91 -34.08 13.18
N THR A 137 -14.67 -33.87 14.25
CA THR A 137 -14.92 -34.77 15.40
C THR A 137 -13.95 -34.71 16.58
N ALA A 138 -14.25 -33.83 17.54
CA ALA A 138 -14.55 -34.23 18.92
C ALA A 138 -15.13 -33.04 19.70
N ALA A 139 -16.38 -33.19 20.13
CA ALA A 139 -17.04 -32.28 21.07
C ALA A 139 -16.44 -32.43 22.47
N ALA A 140 -16.21 -31.32 23.19
CA ALA A 140 -16.29 -31.26 24.66
C ALA A 140 -16.19 -29.82 25.21
N LEU A 141 -17.32 -29.31 25.69
CA LEU A 141 -17.53 -28.68 27.01
C LEU A 141 -16.60 -27.53 27.50
N THR A 142 -17.17 -26.31 27.53
CA THR A 142 -17.16 -25.28 28.60
C THR A 142 -15.93 -25.11 29.52
N VAL A 143 -15.46 -23.86 29.70
CA VAL A 143 -15.49 -23.09 30.97
C VAL A 143 -14.88 -21.68 30.78
N ALA A 144 -15.43 -20.75 31.55
CA ALA A 144 -15.25 -19.30 31.55
C ALA A 144 -13.94 -18.77 32.18
N ALA A 145 -13.73 -17.45 31.99
CA ALA A 145 -13.01 -16.47 32.82
C ALA A 145 -11.50 -16.24 32.60
N GLY A 146 -11.12 -14.96 32.47
CA GLY A 146 -9.72 -14.53 32.53
C GLY A 146 -9.44 -13.04 32.23
N ALA A 147 -10.32 -12.11 32.59
CA ALA A 147 -10.02 -10.67 32.53
C ALA A 147 -9.27 -10.23 33.81
N SER A 148 -7.95 -10.07 33.77
CA SER A 148 -7.20 -9.44 34.88
C SER A 148 -5.76 -9.04 34.51
N ALA A 149 -5.55 -7.82 34.00
CA ALA A 149 -4.23 -7.15 34.09
C ALA A 149 -4.27 -5.60 34.00
N VAL A 150 -5.42 -4.94 34.13
CA VAL A 150 -5.49 -3.46 34.07
C VAL A 150 -5.94 -2.89 35.41
N ALA A 151 -5.12 -3.08 36.46
CA ALA A 151 -5.44 -2.53 37.79
C ALA A 151 -4.23 -2.24 38.70
N ALA A 152 -3.04 -1.95 38.16
CA ALA A 152 -1.83 -1.82 39.01
C ALA A 152 -0.95 -0.57 38.83
N THR A 153 -1.32 0.48 38.08
CA THR A 153 -0.46 1.68 37.96
C THR A 153 -1.07 3.01 38.44
N ARG A 154 -2.30 3.02 38.98
CA ARG A 154 -2.97 4.28 39.37
C ARG A 154 -2.65 4.81 40.78
N ARG A 155 -1.78 4.17 41.57
CA ARG A 155 -1.58 4.52 42.99
C ARG A 155 -0.34 5.37 43.32
N SER A 156 0.41 5.87 42.35
CA SER A 156 1.70 6.52 42.67
C SER A 156 1.80 7.96 42.20
N ARG A 157 0.78 8.82 42.45
CA ARG A 157 0.89 10.29 42.33
C ARG A 157 -0.28 11.12 42.91
N ARG A 158 -0.85 10.72 44.05
CA ARG A 158 -1.66 11.61 44.89
C ARG A 158 -1.26 11.48 46.35
N ARG A 159 -0.24 12.24 46.74
CA ARG A 159 -0.10 12.72 48.12
C ARG A 159 -0.79 14.08 48.21
N PRO A 160 -1.93 14.19 48.90
CA PRO A 160 -2.38 15.45 49.48
C PRO A 160 -1.84 15.62 50.91
N ALA A 161 -2.07 16.82 51.46
CA ALA A 161 -1.71 17.36 52.79
C ALA A 161 -0.35 18.11 52.82
N ASN A 162 -0.20 19.33 53.35
CA ASN A 162 -1.04 20.06 54.31
C ASN A 162 -0.74 21.58 54.26
N ARG A 163 -1.66 22.37 54.82
CA ARG A 163 -1.79 23.84 54.89
C ARG A 163 -1.18 24.44 56.18
N ALA A 164 -0.97 25.77 56.15
CA ALA A 164 -0.72 26.72 57.25
C ALA A 164 0.74 26.75 57.78
N SER A 165 1.36 27.90 58.07
CA SER A 165 0.86 29.22 58.51
C SER A 165 1.52 30.39 57.79
#